data_AF-A0A9E1WBT4-F1
#
_entry.id   AF-A0A9E1WBT4-F1
#
_cell.length_a   1.000
_cell.length_b   1.000
_cell.length_c   1.000
_cell.angle_alpha   90.00
_cell.angle_beta   90.00
_cell.angle_gamma   90.00
#
_symmetry.space_group_name_H-M   'P 1'
#
loop_
_entity.id
_entity.type
_entity.pdbx_description
1 polymer ?
#
loop_
_entity_poly.entity_id
_entity_poly.type
_entity_poly.pdbx_seq_one_letter_code
_entity_poly.pdbx_strand_id
1 'polypeptide(L)'
;MVKLVDIPEYERNHLMSKLMSPLGELPWVSSEKLLKEKRVAIVTTAGLNYREESSFDFIDSSYRAIPRDLDSADLLMTHSSVNFDRSGFQEDINVVFPIDRFKELEAAGVIGSVADINYSFMGGGLLPSVYEDNVRDLATRLKADGVDAAFIVPVCPNCSRTVCGISHYLESEGIQTTGIALFREIAQSMKPPRILWVSFPLGRPLGKPGDAAFQTQVIEHTLALLDATEGPVLQDYFLDLPDVEAPPPACPVSFQQKNEDHSWRGRLRREMGALTPWYELGLKRRGRTTVGVSGSSIEDIIEGLTSWPDDNDQEFPEPVWLKCALEDLKAFYSEALTAQPGEYQAGYSERVIFEETVLGELIVCYVDYFETIEPNHPFVRAIASREQLKRSTGNWAVDQSGDKVKAANPVDK
;
A
#
# COMPACT_ATOMS: atom_id res chain seq x y z
N MET A 1 7.93 -0.80 -12.80
CA MET A 1 9.03 -0.22 -11.99
C MET A 1 8.73 1.22 -11.63
N VAL A 2 9.31 1.76 -10.55
CA VAL A 2 9.03 3.12 -10.04
C VAL A 2 10.12 4.13 -10.46
N LYS A 3 10.98 3.77 -11.41
CA LYS A 3 11.94 4.72 -11.98
C LYS A 3 11.20 5.76 -12.81
N LEU A 4 11.60 7.02 -12.70
CA LEU A 4 11.00 8.14 -13.43
C LEU A 4 10.89 7.91 -14.94
N VAL A 5 11.87 7.21 -15.52
CA VAL A 5 11.94 6.91 -16.96
C VAL A 5 10.91 5.87 -17.41
N ASP A 6 10.44 5.03 -16.49
CA ASP A 6 9.56 3.88 -16.77
C ASP A 6 8.08 4.20 -16.50
N ILE A 7 7.76 5.37 -15.95
CA ILE A 7 6.39 5.78 -15.61
C ILE A 7 5.80 6.79 -16.62
N PRO A 8 4.49 6.70 -16.93
CA PRO A 8 3.81 7.65 -17.82
C PRO A 8 3.93 9.11 -17.36
N GLU A 9 3.85 10.06 -18.31
CA GLU A 9 4.02 11.49 -18.02
C GLU A 9 3.06 12.02 -16.95
N TYR A 10 1.78 11.61 -16.99
CA TYR A 10 0.80 12.02 -15.98
C TYR A 10 1.18 11.54 -14.57
N GLU A 11 1.74 10.33 -14.45
CA GLU A 11 2.18 9.76 -13.17
C GLU A 11 3.43 10.47 -12.70
N ARG A 12 4.40 10.68 -13.60
CA ARG A 12 5.61 11.46 -13.33
C ARG A 12 5.27 12.84 -12.79
N ASN A 13 4.41 13.58 -13.46
CA ASN A 13 4.02 14.93 -13.04
C ASN A 13 3.34 14.91 -11.66
N HIS A 14 2.47 13.91 -11.42
CA HIS A 14 1.87 13.70 -10.11
C HIS A 14 2.95 13.47 -9.05
N LEU A 15 3.87 12.54 -9.26
CA LEU A 15 4.92 12.22 -8.29
C LEU A 15 5.96 13.32 -8.12
N MET A 16 6.20 14.17 -9.12
CA MET A 16 7.09 15.34 -9.01
C MET A 16 6.44 16.50 -8.26
N SER A 17 5.11 16.67 -8.33
CA SER A 17 4.37 17.57 -7.42
C SER A 17 4.45 17.12 -5.94
N LYS A 18 4.87 15.85 -5.78
CA LYS A 18 5.46 15.14 -4.65
C LYS A 18 6.63 15.74 -3.87
N LEU A 19 7.39 16.63 -4.49
CA LEU A 19 8.63 17.07 -3.87
C LEU A 19 8.35 18.04 -2.73
N MET A 20 9.25 18.07 -1.74
CA MET A 20 9.17 18.92 -0.57
C MET A 20 10.58 19.21 -0.07
N SER A 21 10.80 20.43 0.41
CA SER A 21 12.02 20.81 1.09
C SER A 21 12.21 19.99 2.38
N PRO A 22 13.43 19.94 2.94
CA PRO A 22 13.66 19.35 4.25
C PRO A 22 12.74 19.96 5.33
N LEU A 23 12.34 19.14 6.30
CA LEU A 23 11.42 19.53 7.38
C LEU A 23 12.07 20.44 8.44
N GLY A 24 13.37 20.70 8.33
CA GLY A 24 14.15 21.50 9.26
C GLY A 24 15.64 21.17 9.16
N GLU A 25 16.37 21.44 10.25
CA GLU A 25 17.71 20.89 10.45
C GLU A 25 17.64 19.36 10.47
N LEU A 26 18.69 18.67 10.01
CA LEU A 26 18.73 17.22 9.99
C LEU A 26 18.91 16.68 11.42
N PRO A 27 17.90 16.02 12.02
CA PRO A 27 18.13 15.26 13.24
C PRO A 27 18.97 14.03 12.93
N TRP A 28 19.93 13.73 13.81
CA TRP A 28 20.85 12.61 13.62
C TRP A 28 21.16 11.96 14.96
N VAL A 29 20.62 10.76 15.15
CA VAL A 29 20.91 9.89 16.29
C VAL A 29 22.06 8.98 15.92
N SER A 30 23.16 9.09 16.66
CA SER A 30 24.28 8.15 16.62
C SER A 30 24.15 7.16 17.78
N SER A 31 24.59 5.93 17.56
CA SER A 31 24.54 4.87 18.57
C SER A 31 25.75 3.97 18.44
N GLU A 32 26.47 3.77 19.55
CA GLU A 32 27.63 2.86 19.63
C GLU A 32 27.21 1.38 19.74
N LYS A 33 25.91 1.10 19.94
CA LYS A 33 25.39 -0.27 19.99
C LYS A 33 25.53 -0.92 18.61
N LEU A 34 26.05 -2.13 18.58
CA LEU A 34 26.07 -2.95 17.37
C LEU A 34 24.65 -3.41 17.02
N LEU A 35 24.38 -3.68 15.74
CA LEU A 35 23.05 -4.14 15.29
C LEU A 35 22.53 -5.34 16.10
N LYS A 36 23.40 -6.31 16.39
CA LYS A 36 23.11 -7.51 17.22
C LYS A 36 22.74 -7.20 18.69
N GLU A 37 22.87 -5.96 19.13
CA GLU A 37 22.52 -5.49 20.47
C GLU A 37 21.28 -4.59 20.44
N LYS A 38 20.82 -4.19 19.25
CA LYS A 38 19.68 -3.29 19.08
C LYS A 38 18.36 -4.04 19.14
N ARG A 39 17.40 -3.47 19.86
CA ARG A 39 15.98 -3.79 19.71
C ARG A 39 15.39 -2.93 18.58
N VAL A 40 14.79 -3.57 17.57
CA VAL A 40 14.30 -2.88 16.37
C VAL A 40 12.78 -2.99 16.26
N ALA A 41 12.09 -1.85 16.12
CA ALA A 41 10.65 -1.82 15.85
C ALA A 41 10.39 -1.66 14.35
N ILE A 42 9.36 -2.34 13.84
CA ILE A 42 8.85 -2.15 12.49
C ILE A 42 7.76 -1.07 12.51
N VAL A 43 7.86 -0.10 11.62
CA VAL A 43 6.82 0.90 11.36
C VAL A 43 6.41 0.80 9.89
N THR A 44 5.25 0.20 9.62
CA THR A 44 4.71 0.18 8.25
C THR A 44 3.82 1.39 8.01
N THR A 45 3.77 1.86 6.77
CA THR A 45 2.82 2.91 6.35
C THR A 45 1.70 2.34 5.48
N ALA A 46 1.52 1.02 5.54
CA ALA A 46 0.59 0.26 4.74
C ALA A 46 -0.87 0.38 5.20
N GLY A 47 -1.16 1.09 6.29
CA GLY A 47 -2.53 1.21 6.80
C GLY A 47 -3.12 -0.13 7.24
N LEU A 48 -2.30 -0.94 7.93
CA LEU A 48 -2.73 -2.19 8.56
C LEU A 48 -3.46 -1.93 9.87
N ASN A 49 -4.61 -2.57 10.05
CA ASN A 49 -5.42 -2.56 11.27
C ASN A 49 -6.03 -3.94 11.50
N TYR A 50 -6.51 -4.17 12.72
CA TYR A 50 -7.25 -5.38 13.03
C TYR A 50 -8.64 -5.38 12.38
N ARG A 51 -9.12 -6.58 12.05
CA ARG A 51 -10.44 -6.79 11.45
C ARG A 51 -11.59 -6.23 12.29
N GLU A 52 -11.46 -6.25 13.61
CA GLU A 52 -12.45 -5.74 14.57
C GLU A 52 -12.29 -4.24 14.88
N GLU A 53 -11.17 -3.63 14.47
CA GLU A 53 -10.91 -2.22 14.67
C GLU A 53 -11.52 -1.37 13.55
N SER A 54 -11.80 -0.10 13.87
CA SER A 54 -12.17 0.89 12.86
C SER A 54 -11.02 1.08 11.85
N SER A 55 -11.37 0.97 10.58
CA SER A 55 -10.52 1.33 9.44
C SER A 55 -9.89 2.71 9.60
N PHE A 56 -8.72 2.91 9.01
CA PHE A 56 -8.16 4.25 8.86
C PHE A 56 -9.08 5.13 7.99
N ASP A 57 -9.43 6.30 8.50
CA ASP A 57 -10.12 7.32 7.71
C ASP A 57 -9.18 7.91 6.64
N PHE A 58 -9.76 8.55 5.61
CA PHE A 58 -9.01 9.17 4.52
C PHE A 58 -7.95 10.19 4.96
N ILE A 59 -8.15 10.81 6.14
CA ILE A 59 -7.26 11.83 6.72
C ILE A 59 -6.72 11.40 8.09
N ASP A 60 -6.59 10.10 8.34
CA ASP A 60 -6.10 9.56 9.60
C ASP A 60 -4.56 9.62 9.69
N SER A 61 -4.03 10.45 10.59
CA SER A 61 -2.58 10.50 10.87
C SER A 61 -2.16 9.69 12.10
N SER A 62 -3.10 8.97 12.72
CA SER A 62 -2.82 8.09 13.86
C SER A 62 -2.14 6.81 13.42
N TYR A 63 -1.79 5.97 14.39
CA TYR A 63 -1.23 4.65 14.15
C TYR A 63 -2.02 3.57 14.90
N ARG A 64 -1.80 2.32 14.50
CA ARG A 64 -2.27 1.11 15.21
C ARG A 64 -1.07 0.34 15.74
N ALA A 65 -1.23 -0.24 16.93
CA ALA A 65 -0.24 -1.11 17.53
C ALA A 65 -0.41 -2.53 17.00
N ILE A 66 0.69 -3.18 16.66
CA ILE A 66 0.76 -4.48 15.98
C ILE A 66 1.73 -5.37 16.77
N PRO A 67 1.24 -6.21 17.70
CA PRO A 67 2.04 -7.15 18.47
C PRO A 67 2.81 -8.11 17.58
N ARG A 68 4.05 -8.47 17.95
CA ARG A 68 4.90 -9.37 17.15
C ARG A 68 4.28 -10.75 16.89
N ASP A 69 3.45 -11.26 17.79
CA ASP A 69 2.88 -12.62 17.76
C ASP A 69 1.41 -12.66 17.32
N LEU A 70 0.98 -11.65 16.57
CA LEU A 70 -0.36 -11.60 16.00
C LEU A 70 -0.59 -12.70 14.95
N ASP A 71 -1.84 -13.12 14.76
CA ASP A 71 -2.22 -13.94 13.60
C ASP A 71 -2.44 -13.04 12.39
N SER A 72 -1.64 -13.23 11.34
CA SER A 72 -1.76 -12.47 10.08
C SER A 72 -3.17 -12.52 9.45
N ALA A 73 -4.00 -13.50 9.82
CA ALA A 73 -5.41 -13.58 9.42
C ALA A 73 -6.28 -12.46 10.02
N ASP A 74 -5.85 -11.84 11.11
CA ASP A 74 -6.58 -10.79 11.82
C ASP A 74 -6.32 -9.39 11.23
N LEU A 75 -5.37 -9.24 10.30
CA LEU A 75 -5.03 -7.96 9.69
C LEU A 75 -5.71 -7.72 8.35
N LEU A 76 -6.26 -6.52 8.23
CA LEU A 76 -6.72 -5.92 6.98
C LEU A 76 -5.79 -4.78 6.56
N MET A 77 -5.87 -4.40 5.29
CA MET A 77 -5.22 -3.21 4.75
C MET A 77 -6.30 -2.20 4.36
N THR A 78 -6.51 -1.15 5.17
CA THR A 78 -7.50 -0.09 4.89
C THR A 78 -6.85 1.17 4.35
N HIS A 79 -5.74 1.03 3.63
CA HIS A 79 -5.02 2.16 3.03
C HIS A 79 -5.91 2.96 2.07
N SER A 80 -5.84 4.29 2.14
CA SER A 80 -6.71 5.21 1.40
C SER A 80 -6.43 5.25 -0.12
N SER A 81 -5.15 5.18 -0.51
CA SER A 81 -4.74 5.15 -1.93
C SER A 81 -5.05 3.81 -2.60
N VAL A 82 -5.51 3.83 -3.85
CA VAL A 82 -5.65 2.64 -4.72
C VAL A 82 -4.57 2.54 -5.80
N ASN A 83 -3.48 3.30 -5.68
CA ASN A 83 -2.43 3.42 -6.71
C ASN A 83 -1.18 2.58 -6.38
N PHE A 84 -1.37 1.33 -5.96
CA PHE A 84 -0.29 0.37 -5.73
C PHE A 84 -0.84 -1.05 -5.69
N ASP A 85 0.00 -2.02 -6.06
CA ASP A 85 -0.38 -3.43 -6.14
C ASP A 85 -0.59 -4.05 -4.76
N ARG A 86 -1.84 -4.43 -4.45
CA ARG A 86 -2.19 -5.08 -3.17
C ARG A 86 -1.94 -6.58 -3.14
N SER A 87 -1.75 -7.22 -4.29
CA SER A 87 -1.54 -8.68 -4.34
C SER A 87 -0.30 -9.12 -3.57
N GLY A 88 0.71 -8.25 -3.48
CA GLY A 88 1.89 -8.46 -2.65
C GLY A 88 1.55 -8.78 -1.19
N PHE A 89 0.76 -7.92 -0.55
CA PHE A 89 0.28 -8.12 0.83
C PHE A 89 -0.65 -9.33 0.93
N GLN A 90 -1.57 -9.50 -0.02
CA GLN A 90 -2.54 -10.59 -0.01
C GLN A 90 -1.86 -11.97 0.01
N GLU A 91 -0.80 -12.12 -0.77
CA GLU A 91 -0.02 -13.35 -0.86
C GLU A 91 0.96 -13.52 0.32
N ASP A 92 1.63 -12.43 0.76
CA ASP A 92 2.64 -12.47 1.82
C ASP A 92 2.69 -11.15 2.60
N ILE A 93 2.33 -11.20 3.88
CA ILE A 93 2.38 -10.03 4.78
C ILE A 93 3.80 -9.45 4.89
N ASN A 94 4.83 -10.28 4.78
CA ASN A 94 6.22 -9.85 4.95
C ASN A 94 6.70 -8.90 3.86
N VAL A 95 5.94 -8.76 2.77
CA VAL A 95 6.21 -7.77 1.73
C VAL A 95 6.03 -6.34 2.26
N VAL A 96 5.14 -6.11 3.23
CA VAL A 96 4.80 -4.76 3.74
C VAL A 96 4.98 -4.62 5.26
N PHE A 97 5.03 -5.74 5.98
CA PHE A 97 5.26 -5.84 7.41
C PHE A 97 6.09 -7.11 7.71
N PRO A 98 7.43 -7.05 7.58
CA PRO A 98 8.34 -8.21 7.56
C PRO A 98 8.58 -8.87 8.93
N ILE A 99 7.54 -9.10 9.70
CA ILE A 99 7.67 -9.59 11.08
C ILE A 99 8.37 -10.95 11.16
N ASP A 100 8.11 -11.85 10.20
CA ASP A 100 8.76 -13.17 10.20
C ASP A 100 10.24 -13.04 9.85
N ARG A 101 10.59 -12.19 8.88
CA ARG A 101 12.00 -11.92 8.52
C ARG A 101 12.76 -11.32 9.70
N PHE A 102 12.13 -10.44 10.47
CA PHE A 102 12.74 -9.88 11.68
C PHE A 102 12.90 -10.91 12.80
N LYS A 103 11.93 -11.82 12.97
CA LYS A 103 12.06 -12.97 13.90
C LYS A 103 13.19 -13.91 13.49
N GLU A 104 13.37 -14.14 12.19
CA GLU A 104 14.48 -14.94 11.64
C GLU A 104 15.84 -14.26 11.89
N LEU A 105 15.94 -12.94 11.68
CA LEU A 105 17.15 -12.14 11.96
C LEU A 105 17.51 -12.12 13.45
N GLU A 106 16.51 -12.06 14.34
CA GLU A 106 16.68 -12.19 15.79
C GLU A 106 17.21 -13.59 16.14
N ALA A 107 16.59 -14.65 15.61
CA ALA A 107 17.02 -16.02 15.86
C ALA A 107 18.44 -16.30 15.33
N ALA A 108 18.85 -15.64 14.25
CA ALA A 108 20.20 -15.69 13.69
C ALA A 108 21.22 -14.81 14.45
N GLY A 109 20.77 -13.97 15.40
CA GLY A 109 21.64 -13.04 16.15
C GLY A 109 22.16 -11.87 15.32
N VAL A 110 21.53 -11.55 14.19
CA VAL A 110 21.86 -10.39 13.35
C VAL A 110 21.41 -9.10 14.03
N ILE A 111 20.20 -9.12 14.61
CA ILE A 111 19.68 -8.07 15.49
C ILE A 111 19.58 -8.59 16.93
N GLY A 112 19.50 -7.69 17.91
CA GLY A 112 19.30 -8.07 19.31
C GLY A 112 17.90 -8.64 19.57
N SER A 113 16.87 -7.93 19.13
CA SER A 113 15.48 -8.43 19.09
C SER A 113 14.60 -7.58 18.18
N VAL A 114 13.49 -8.14 17.69
CA VAL A 114 12.37 -7.32 17.18
C VAL A 114 11.49 -6.87 18.34
N ALA A 115 10.92 -5.67 18.24
CA ALA A 115 10.02 -5.12 19.25
C ALA A 115 8.77 -6.00 19.43
N ASP A 116 8.29 -6.08 20.68
CA ASP A 116 7.08 -6.84 21.01
C ASP A 116 5.83 -6.18 20.46
N ILE A 117 5.86 -4.85 20.34
CA ILE A 117 4.82 -4.05 19.69
C ILE A 117 5.46 -3.25 18.55
N ASN A 118 4.89 -3.41 17.37
CA ASN A 118 5.22 -2.71 16.13
C ASN A 118 4.06 -1.79 15.74
N TYR A 119 4.19 -1.01 14.68
CA TYR A 119 3.23 0.06 14.41
C TYR A 119 2.89 0.19 12.93
N SER A 120 1.65 0.61 12.67
CA SER A 120 1.15 0.89 11.33
C SER A 120 0.53 2.27 11.27
N PHE A 121 0.99 3.10 10.34
CA PHE A 121 0.35 4.34 9.94
C PHE A 121 -0.39 4.16 8.62
N MET A 122 -1.38 5.02 8.37
CA MET A 122 -1.90 5.26 7.03
C MET A 122 -0.95 6.23 6.30
N GLY A 123 -0.17 5.75 5.33
CA GLY A 123 0.79 6.59 4.59
C GLY A 123 0.19 7.40 3.43
N GLY A 124 -1.12 7.36 3.26
CA GLY A 124 -1.84 7.88 2.10
C GLY A 124 -2.28 9.34 2.23
N GLY A 125 -1.45 10.26 1.74
CA GLY A 125 -1.95 11.54 1.20
C GLY A 125 -1.92 12.77 2.12
N LEU A 126 -1.46 12.65 3.37
CA LEU A 126 -1.25 13.79 4.27
C LEU A 126 0.18 14.35 4.18
N LEU A 127 0.36 15.60 4.62
CA LEU A 127 1.69 16.21 4.77
C LEU A 127 2.40 15.63 6.01
N PRO A 128 3.75 15.55 6.00
CA PRO A 128 4.52 15.07 7.16
C PRO A 128 4.15 15.75 8.48
N SER A 129 3.92 17.07 8.48
CA SER A 129 3.56 17.84 9.68
C SER A 129 2.28 17.36 10.37
N VAL A 130 1.36 16.70 9.65
CA VAL A 130 0.12 16.17 10.24
C VAL A 130 0.37 14.92 11.09
N TYR A 131 1.51 14.25 10.90
CA TYR A 131 1.89 13.08 11.70
C TYR A 131 2.72 13.44 12.93
N GLU A 132 3.24 14.67 13.03
CA GLU A 132 4.26 15.05 14.01
C GLU A 132 3.87 14.67 15.45
N ASP A 133 2.69 15.10 15.92
CA ASP A 133 2.24 14.83 17.28
C ASP A 133 2.11 13.33 17.56
N ASN A 134 1.55 12.56 16.60
CA ASN A 134 1.41 11.11 16.73
C ASN A 134 2.77 10.39 16.67
N VAL A 135 3.73 10.89 15.91
CA VAL A 135 5.08 10.32 15.85
C VAL A 135 5.87 10.63 17.13
N ARG A 136 5.67 11.80 17.75
CA ARG A 136 6.27 12.12 19.06
C ARG A 136 5.65 11.27 20.19
N ASP A 137 4.34 11.03 20.16
CA ASP A 137 3.69 10.07 21.05
C ASP A 137 4.26 8.65 20.85
N LEU A 138 4.39 8.21 19.59
CA LEU A 138 5.01 6.93 19.27
C LEU A 138 6.45 6.85 19.80
N ALA A 139 7.27 7.89 19.63
CA ALA A 139 8.64 7.91 20.13
C ALA A 139 8.69 7.70 21.65
N THR A 140 7.74 8.25 22.41
CA THR A 140 7.61 8.01 23.86
C THR A 140 7.40 6.52 24.16
N ARG A 141 6.56 5.85 23.38
CA ARG A 141 6.29 4.41 23.53
C ARG A 141 7.46 3.54 23.13
N LEU A 142 8.14 3.88 22.03
CA LEU A 142 9.35 3.20 21.58
C LEU A 142 10.46 3.27 22.63
N LYS A 143 10.67 4.45 23.25
CA LYS A 143 11.63 4.61 24.36
C LYS A 143 11.24 3.77 25.57
N ALA A 144 9.95 3.73 25.92
CA ALA A 144 9.46 2.93 27.03
C ALA A 144 9.64 1.41 26.80
N ASP A 145 9.56 0.96 25.54
CA ASP A 145 9.83 -0.41 25.11
C ASP A 145 11.33 -0.71 24.90
N GLY A 146 12.22 0.26 25.18
CA GLY A 146 13.66 0.08 25.01
C GLY A 146 14.08 -0.14 23.55
N VAL A 147 13.29 0.35 22.59
CA VAL A 147 13.61 0.28 21.16
C VAL A 147 14.78 1.21 20.86
N ASP A 148 15.80 0.66 20.20
CA ASP A 148 17.01 1.39 19.79
C ASP A 148 16.87 1.99 18.40
N ALA A 149 16.16 1.31 17.50
CA ALA A 149 15.97 1.76 16.13
C ALA A 149 14.57 1.41 15.57
N ALA A 150 14.07 2.22 14.64
CA ALA A 150 12.86 1.95 13.88
C ALA A 150 13.17 1.68 12.40
N PHE A 151 12.60 0.61 11.86
CA PHE A 151 12.64 0.22 10.45
C PHE A 151 11.32 0.59 9.78
N ILE A 152 11.35 1.51 8.81
CA ILE A 152 10.13 2.15 8.28
C ILE A 152 9.86 1.73 6.82
N VAL A 153 8.66 1.19 6.54
CA VAL A 153 8.32 0.56 5.25
C VAL A 153 7.16 1.29 4.52
N PRO A 154 7.35 1.69 3.25
CA PRO A 154 6.32 2.29 2.39
C PRO A 154 5.54 1.26 1.55
N VAL A 155 4.32 1.59 1.10
CA VAL A 155 3.62 0.81 0.06
C VAL A 155 3.23 1.62 -1.16
N CYS A 156 2.87 2.89 -0.99
CA CYS A 156 2.45 3.75 -2.10
C CYS A 156 3.44 4.90 -2.35
N PRO A 157 3.32 5.64 -3.46
CA PRO A 157 4.27 6.70 -3.76
C PRO A 157 4.32 7.80 -2.68
N ASN A 158 3.15 8.22 -2.18
CA ASN A 158 3.05 9.21 -1.10
C ASN A 158 3.60 8.67 0.23
N CYS A 159 3.61 7.34 0.45
CA CYS A 159 4.23 6.77 1.64
C CYS A 159 5.71 7.16 1.73
N SER A 160 6.41 7.41 0.62
CA SER A 160 7.81 7.89 0.68
C SER A 160 7.92 9.23 1.42
N ARG A 161 6.93 10.14 1.29
CA ARG A 161 6.89 11.39 2.10
C ARG A 161 6.65 11.06 3.58
N THR A 162 5.71 10.17 3.87
CA THR A 162 5.39 9.76 5.25
C THR A 162 6.58 9.08 5.92
N VAL A 163 7.29 8.19 5.23
CA VAL A 163 8.54 7.58 5.71
C VAL A 163 9.56 8.66 6.06
N CYS A 164 9.83 9.60 5.15
CA CYS A 164 10.77 10.69 5.41
C CYS A 164 10.36 11.52 6.65
N GLY A 165 9.07 11.81 6.81
CA GLY A 165 8.53 12.53 7.96
C GLY A 165 8.68 11.76 9.27
N ILE A 166 8.25 10.50 9.30
CA ILE A 166 8.37 9.63 10.48
C ILE A 166 9.84 9.49 10.88
N SER A 167 10.75 9.24 9.92
CA SER A 167 12.19 9.19 10.18
C SER A 167 12.70 10.45 10.86
N HIS A 168 12.39 11.62 10.29
CA HIS A 168 12.81 12.90 10.83
C HIS A 168 12.32 13.11 12.28
N TYR A 169 11.01 12.91 12.53
CA TYR A 169 10.46 13.17 13.86
C TYR A 169 10.93 12.16 14.91
N LEU A 170 11.06 10.87 14.57
CA LEU A 170 11.62 9.87 15.50
C LEU A 170 13.09 10.16 15.84
N GLU A 171 13.92 10.57 14.88
CA GLU A 171 15.32 10.93 15.15
C GLU A 171 15.42 12.22 15.98
N SER A 172 14.51 13.18 15.77
CA SER A 172 14.42 14.38 16.62
C SER A 172 14.11 14.04 18.08
N GLU A 173 13.50 12.88 18.31
CA GLU A 173 13.17 12.35 19.61
C GLU A 173 14.25 11.40 20.15
N GLY A 174 15.34 11.12 19.42
CA GLY A 174 16.40 10.24 19.89
C GLY A 174 16.20 8.75 19.59
N ILE A 175 15.26 8.39 18.72
CA ILE A 175 15.14 7.02 18.19
C ILE A 175 15.85 6.96 16.83
N GLN A 176 16.85 6.10 16.69
CA GLN A 176 17.55 5.93 15.41
C GLN A 176 16.58 5.37 14.35
N THR A 177 16.66 5.79 13.10
CA THR A 177 15.76 5.28 12.06
C THR A 177 16.49 4.80 10.84
N THR A 178 15.91 3.83 10.14
CA THR A 178 16.21 3.53 8.75
C THR A 178 14.91 3.22 8.04
N GLY A 179 14.80 3.56 6.76
CA GLY A 179 13.56 3.36 6.03
C GLY A 179 13.77 3.10 4.55
N ILE A 180 12.69 2.68 3.90
CA ILE A 180 12.66 2.46 2.46
C ILE A 180 11.90 3.61 1.79
N ALA A 181 12.36 4.04 0.62
CA ALA A 181 11.60 4.91 -0.27
C ALA A 181 11.31 4.19 -1.59
N LEU A 182 10.08 4.34 -2.09
CA LEU A 182 9.68 3.85 -3.42
C LEU A 182 9.85 4.94 -4.49
N PHE A 183 9.92 6.20 -4.08
CA PHE A 183 10.16 7.32 -4.98
C PHE A 183 11.40 8.09 -4.54
N ARG A 184 12.49 7.91 -5.28
CA ARG A 184 13.83 8.37 -4.94
C ARG A 184 13.89 9.89 -4.76
N GLU A 185 13.22 10.61 -5.63
CA GLU A 185 13.27 12.06 -5.71
C GLU A 185 12.62 12.71 -4.48
N ILE A 186 11.59 12.08 -3.89
CA ILE A 186 11.03 12.53 -2.61
C ILE A 186 12.12 12.48 -1.52
N ALA A 187 12.81 11.35 -1.38
CA ALA A 187 13.86 11.20 -0.37
C ALA A 187 15.03 12.17 -0.63
N GLN A 188 15.44 12.31 -1.89
CA GLN A 188 16.50 13.25 -2.27
C GLN A 188 16.14 14.71 -1.96
N SER A 189 14.88 15.10 -2.17
CA SER A 189 14.39 16.45 -1.91
C SER A 189 14.25 16.73 -0.41
N MET A 190 13.67 15.79 0.34
CA MET A 190 13.39 15.94 1.77
C MET A 190 14.61 15.74 2.66
N LYS A 191 15.66 15.04 2.17
CA LYS A 191 16.90 14.76 2.90
C LYS A 191 16.67 14.14 4.30
N PRO A 192 15.92 13.04 4.41
CA PRO A 192 15.73 12.33 5.67
C PRO A 192 17.04 11.70 6.18
N PRO A 193 17.10 11.25 7.45
CA PRO A 193 18.30 10.68 8.05
C PRO A 193 18.90 9.51 7.25
N ARG A 194 18.21 8.37 7.15
CA ARG A 194 18.74 7.15 6.53
C ARG A 194 17.68 6.46 5.70
N ILE A 195 17.85 6.47 4.38
CA ILE A 195 16.90 5.85 3.44
C ILE A 195 17.62 4.96 2.44
N LEU A 196 17.07 3.76 2.25
CA LEU A 196 17.33 2.91 1.11
C LEU A 196 16.24 3.16 0.06
N TRP A 197 16.61 3.57 -1.15
CA TRP A 197 15.70 3.58 -2.28
C TRP A 197 15.71 2.23 -2.99
N VAL A 198 14.52 1.72 -3.31
CA VAL A 198 14.32 0.52 -4.11
C VAL A 198 13.50 0.86 -5.37
N SER A 199 13.83 0.24 -6.51
CA SER A 199 13.16 0.45 -7.80
C SER A 199 11.87 -0.38 -7.98
N PHE A 200 11.51 -1.13 -6.94
CA PHE A 200 10.50 -2.19 -6.92
C PHE A 200 9.08 -1.67 -7.13
N PRO A 201 8.16 -2.45 -7.74
CA PRO A 201 6.77 -2.04 -7.92
C PRO A 201 6.12 -1.54 -6.63
N LEU A 202 5.23 -0.55 -6.78
CA LEU A 202 4.44 -0.03 -5.67
C LEU A 202 3.63 -1.15 -5.03
N GLY A 203 3.63 -1.22 -3.70
CA GLY A 203 3.03 -2.30 -2.92
C GLY A 203 3.99 -3.45 -2.61
N ARG A 204 5.20 -3.44 -3.19
CA ARG A 204 6.21 -4.51 -3.06
C ARG A 204 7.59 -3.99 -2.61
N PRO A 205 7.68 -3.23 -1.51
CA PRO A 205 8.94 -2.59 -1.07
C PRO A 205 10.04 -3.59 -0.68
N LEU A 206 9.68 -4.84 -0.39
CA LEU A 206 10.61 -5.91 -0.02
C LEU A 206 10.68 -7.03 -1.06
N GLY A 207 10.13 -6.83 -2.26
CA GLY A 207 10.23 -7.78 -3.35
C GLY A 207 8.98 -8.65 -3.56
N LYS A 208 9.21 -9.82 -4.18
CA LYS A 208 8.15 -10.77 -4.51
C LYS A 208 7.64 -11.48 -3.24
N PRO A 209 6.33 -11.73 -3.12
CA PRO A 209 5.76 -12.61 -2.10
C PRO A 209 6.46 -13.97 -2.06
N GLY A 210 6.74 -14.45 -0.86
CA GLY A 210 7.35 -15.76 -0.63
C GLY A 210 8.84 -15.85 -0.92
N ASP A 211 9.50 -14.81 -1.44
CA ASP A 211 10.95 -14.77 -1.59
C ASP A 211 11.62 -14.28 -0.30
N ALA A 212 11.59 -15.13 0.73
CA ALA A 212 12.12 -14.79 2.05
C ALA A 212 13.60 -14.39 2.01
N ALA A 213 14.40 -15.03 1.14
CA ALA A 213 15.82 -14.73 1.02
C ALA A 213 16.06 -13.32 0.45
N PHE A 214 15.33 -12.93 -0.60
CA PHE A 214 15.42 -11.58 -1.16
C PHE A 214 14.89 -10.52 -0.18
N GLN A 215 13.76 -10.79 0.47
CA GLN A 215 13.20 -9.91 1.50
C GLN A 215 14.23 -9.64 2.62
N THR A 216 14.87 -10.69 3.13
CA THR A 216 15.92 -10.56 4.15
C THR A 216 17.10 -9.73 3.65
N GLN A 217 17.56 -9.94 2.42
CA GLN A 217 18.66 -9.14 1.86
C GLN A 217 18.32 -7.65 1.80
N VAL A 218 17.11 -7.28 1.35
CA VAL A 218 16.67 -5.88 1.31
C VAL A 218 16.61 -5.29 2.74
N ILE A 219 16.11 -6.06 3.71
CA ILE A 219 16.06 -5.65 5.12
C ILE A 219 17.47 -5.43 5.68
N GLU A 220 18.40 -6.35 5.45
CA GLU A 220 19.79 -6.22 5.91
C GLU A 220 20.49 -5.00 5.32
N HIS A 221 20.32 -4.73 4.02
CA HIS A 221 20.89 -3.52 3.38
C HIS A 221 20.31 -2.24 3.95
N THR A 222 19.01 -2.25 4.29
CA THR A 222 18.36 -1.10 4.92
C THR A 222 18.85 -0.93 6.37
N LEU A 223 18.99 -2.03 7.14
CA LEU A 223 19.52 -2.01 8.52
C LEU A 223 20.98 -1.57 8.57
N ALA A 224 21.79 -1.90 7.56
CA ALA A 224 23.19 -1.47 7.48
C ALA A 224 23.36 0.06 7.44
N LEU A 225 22.33 0.80 7.03
CA LEU A 225 22.36 2.27 7.07
C LEU A 225 22.46 2.83 8.50
N LEU A 226 22.09 2.04 9.52
CA LEU A 226 22.21 2.43 10.94
C LEU A 226 23.68 2.60 11.36
N ASP A 227 24.64 2.01 10.64
CA ASP A 227 26.08 2.14 10.90
C ASP A 227 26.68 3.44 10.33
N ALA A 228 25.89 4.22 9.57
CA ALA A 228 26.36 5.51 9.06
C ALA A 228 26.69 6.48 10.20
N THR A 229 27.82 7.17 10.08
CA THR A 229 28.32 8.12 11.09
C THR A 229 27.83 9.56 10.86
N GLU A 230 27.45 9.90 9.63
CA GLU A 230 26.92 11.20 9.23
C GLU A 230 25.83 11.05 8.16
N GLY A 231 24.97 12.06 8.03
CA GLY A 231 23.86 12.09 7.08
C GLY A 231 23.69 13.43 6.38
N PRO A 232 22.66 13.57 5.51
CA PRO A 232 21.64 12.57 5.21
C PRO A 232 22.21 11.42 4.36
N VAL A 233 21.67 10.22 4.53
CA VAL A 233 22.04 9.03 3.75
C VAL A 233 20.88 8.63 2.85
N LEU A 234 21.14 8.65 1.55
CA LEU A 234 20.27 8.06 0.53
C LEU A 234 21.10 7.08 -0.29
N GLN A 235 20.84 5.79 -0.13
CA GLN A 235 21.51 4.73 -0.87
C GLN A 235 20.53 4.08 -1.85
N ASP A 236 21.02 3.74 -3.04
CA ASP A 236 20.25 2.98 -4.02
C ASP A 236 20.48 1.48 -3.81
N TYR A 237 19.40 0.70 -3.72
CA TYR A 237 19.51 -0.76 -3.75
C TYR A 237 19.94 -1.19 -5.16
N PHE A 238 20.97 -2.03 -5.22
CA PHE A 238 21.72 -2.30 -6.45
C PHE A 238 21.03 -3.28 -7.40
N LEU A 239 20.11 -4.11 -6.89
CA LEU A 239 19.31 -5.01 -7.71
C LEU A 239 17.99 -4.35 -8.05
N ASP A 240 17.65 -4.34 -9.33
CA ASP A 240 16.26 -4.24 -9.73
C ASP A 240 15.56 -5.57 -9.43
N LEU A 241 14.27 -5.52 -9.07
CA LEU A 241 13.48 -6.75 -9.10
C LEU A 241 13.48 -7.25 -10.54
N PRO A 242 13.92 -8.50 -10.81
CA PRO A 242 13.91 -9.00 -12.17
C PRO A 242 12.47 -8.95 -12.69
N ASP A 243 12.27 -8.29 -13.83
CA ASP A 243 11.07 -8.46 -14.64
C ASP A 243 11.10 -9.91 -15.16
N VAL A 244 10.70 -10.85 -14.32
CA VAL A 244 10.46 -12.21 -14.80
C VAL A 244 9.23 -12.08 -15.68
N GLU A 245 9.40 -12.20 -16.99
CA GLU A 245 8.32 -12.52 -17.92
C GLU A 245 7.67 -13.82 -17.41
N ALA A 246 6.65 -13.66 -16.58
CA ALA A 246 5.92 -14.79 -16.06
C ALA A 246 5.05 -15.30 -17.21
N PRO A 247 5.13 -16.59 -17.57
CA PRO A 247 4.23 -17.15 -18.55
C PRO A 247 2.78 -16.95 -18.05
N PRO A 248 1.83 -16.68 -18.96
CA PRO A 248 0.44 -16.51 -18.57
C PRO A 248 -0.04 -17.74 -17.77
N PRO A 249 -0.97 -17.54 -16.82
CA PRO A 249 -1.45 -18.65 -15.99
C PRO A 249 -1.93 -19.80 -16.86
N ALA A 250 -1.65 -21.02 -16.41
CA ALA A 250 -1.82 -22.22 -17.22
C ALA A 250 -3.29 -22.49 -17.63
N CYS A 251 -4.26 -21.86 -16.96
CA CYS A 251 -5.69 -21.99 -17.23
C CYS A 251 -6.41 -20.65 -16.97
N PRO A 252 -6.42 -19.71 -17.93
CA PRO A 252 -7.11 -18.42 -17.73
C PRO A 252 -8.61 -18.64 -17.55
N VAL A 253 -9.19 -17.97 -16.54
CA VAL A 253 -10.64 -17.98 -16.31
C VAL A 253 -11.32 -17.24 -17.47
N SER A 254 -12.31 -17.87 -18.10
CA SER A 254 -13.10 -17.23 -19.13
C SER A 254 -14.29 -16.51 -18.48
N PHE A 255 -14.30 -15.18 -18.58
CA PHE A 255 -15.38 -14.33 -18.07
C PHE A 255 -16.55 -14.20 -19.05
N GLN A 256 -16.37 -14.62 -20.31
CA GLN A 256 -17.43 -14.54 -21.33
C GLN A 256 -18.32 -15.79 -21.32
N GLN A 257 -19.54 -15.66 -20.79
CA GLN A 257 -20.60 -16.64 -20.92
C GLN A 257 -21.83 -16.02 -21.58
N LYS A 258 -22.40 -16.69 -22.60
CA LYS A 258 -23.68 -16.26 -23.21
C LYS A 258 -24.80 -16.40 -22.19
N ASN A 259 -25.56 -15.33 -21.95
CA ASN A 259 -26.69 -15.34 -21.02
C ASN A 259 -27.76 -14.30 -21.38
N GLU A 260 -28.98 -14.49 -20.89
CA GLU A 260 -30.15 -13.62 -21.12
C GLU A 260 -30.35 -12.57 -20.01
N ASP A 261 -29.79 -12.79 -18.83
CA ASP A 261 -29.85 -11.82 -17.73
C ASP A 261 -28.71 -10.80 -17.84
N HIS A 262 -29.08 -9.58 -18.21
CA HIS A 262 -28.17 -8.46 -18.46
C HIS A 262 -28.05 -7.47 -17.29
N SER A 263 -28.70 -7.74 -16.15
CA SER A 263 -28.56 -6.92 -14.94
C SER A 263 -27.13 -6.92 -14.41
N TRP A 264 -26.70 -5.81 -13.80
CA TRP A 264 -25.44 -5.71 -13.06
C TRP A 264 -25.36 -6.78 -11.98
N ARG A 265 -26.42 -6.95 -11.18
CA ARG A 265 -26.48 -7.98 -10.13
C ARG A 265 -26.23 -9.36 -10.71
N GLY A 266 -26.95 -9.72 -11.77
CA GLY A 266 -26.85 -11.01 -12.42
C GLY A 266 -25.48 -11.28 -13.03
N ARG A 267 -24.93 -10.29 -13.74
CA ARG A 267 -23.61 -10.37 -14.38
C ARG A 267 -22.50 -10.53 -13.33
N LEU A 268 -22.49 -9.69 -12.30
CA LEU A 268 -21.46 -9.70 -11.25
C LEU A 268 -21.52 -11.00 -10.44
N ARG A 269 -22.71 -11.45 -10.03
CA ARG A 269 -22.88 -12.69 -9.27
C ARG A 269 -22.39 -13.92 -10.04
N ARG A 270 -22.65 -13.99 -11.34
CA ARG A 270 -22.15 -15.09 -12.19
C ARG A 270 -20.63 -15.11 -12.27
N GLU A 271 -20.02 -13.96 -12.50
CA GLU A 271 -18.58 -13.82 -12.59
C GLU A 271 -17.89 -14.22 -11.27
N MET A 272 -18.39 -13.72 -10.14
CA MET A 272 -17.90 -14.11 -8.83
C MET A 272 -18.12 -15.61 -8.55
N GLY A 273 -19.25 -16.16 -8.99
CA GLY A 273 -19.52 -17.61 -8.92
C GLY A 273 -18.49 -18.44 -9.66
N ALA A 274 -18.01 -17.98 -10.83
CA ALA A 274 -16.95 -18.66 -11.59
C ALA A 274 -15.58 -18.60 -10.89
N LEU A 275 -15.31 -17.56 -10.11
CA LEU A 275 -14.07 -17.38 -9.35
C LEU A 275 -14.08 -18.05 -7.97
N THR A 276 -15.27 -18.34 -7.42
CA THR A 276 -15.44 -18.88 -6.06
C THR A 276 -14.59 -20.14 -5.77
N PRO A 277 -14.51 -21.16 -6.65
CA PRO A 277 -13.68 -22.33 -6.37
C PRO A 277 -12.18 -22.00 -6.21
N TRP A 278 -11.69 -21.01 -6.95
CA TRP A 278 -10.30 -20.55 -6.83
C TRP A 278 -10.08 -19.73 -5.57
N TYR A 279 -11.03 -18.85 -5.22
CA TYR A 279 -11.00 -18.11 -3.97
C TYR A 279 -10.95 -19.04 -2.75
N GLU A 280 -11.84 -20.04 -2.69
CA GLU A 280 -11.89 -21.01 -1.58
C GLU A 280 -10.62 -21.87 -1.50
N LEU A 281 -10.09 -22.29 -2.64
CA LEU A 281 -8.81 -23.02 -2.70
C LEU A 281 -7.65 -22.16 -2.20
N GLY A 282 -7.60 -20.90 -2.63
CA GLY A 282 -6.59 -19.92 -2.22
C GLY A 282 -6.65 -19.65 -0.72
N LEU A 283 -7.85 -19.38 -0.19
CA LEU A 283 -8.11 -19.19 1.23
C LEU A 283 -7.64 -20.38 2.06
N LYS A 284 -7.98 -21.61 1.64
CA LYS A 284 -7.54 -22.83 2.34
C LYS A 284 -6.01 -23.00 2.35
N ARG A 285 -5.32 -22.58 1.29
CA ARG A 285 -3.85 -22.67 1.18
C ARG A 285 -3.13 -21.58 1.98
N ARG A 286 -3.59 -20.33 1.86
CA ARG A 286 -3.00 -19.16 2.53
C ARG A 286 -3.36 -19.10 4.02
N GLY A 287 -4.49 -19.67 4.43
CA GLY A 287 -5.00 -19.61 5.79
C GLY A 287 -5.61 -18.25 6.17
N ARG A 288 -5.65 -17.29 5.26
CA ARG A 288 -6.16 -15.92 5.49
C ARG A 288 -6.83 -15.34 4.24
N THR A 289 -7.67 -14.32 4.46
CA THR A 289 -8.26 -13.46 3.42
C THR A 289 -8.26 -12.00 3.86
N THR A 290 -8.06 -11.13 2.88
CA THR A 290 -8.10 -9.67 3.03
C THR A 290 -9.48 -9.08 2.72
N VAL A 291 -10.46 -9.93 2.33
CA VAL A 291 -11.87 -9.54 2.16
C VAL A 291 -12.51 -9.26 3.52
N GLY A 292 -12.93 -8.03 3.76
CA GLY A 292 -13.77 -7.64 4.89
C GLY A 292 -13.63 -6.19 5.34
N VAL A 293 -12.98 -5.32 4.56
CA VAL A 293 -12.82 -3.90 4.91
C VAL A 293 -14.15 -3.15 4.94
N SER A 294 -15.20 -3.65 4.26
CA SER A 294 -16.56 -3.09 4.31
C SER A 294 -17.38 -3.57 5.51
N GLY A 295 -16.94 -4.63 6.19
CA GLY A 295 -17.74 -5.33 7.22
C GLY A 295 -19.00 -6.03 6.70
N SER A 296 -19.23 -6.06 5.38
CA SER A 296 -20.43 -6.62 4.75
C SER A 296 -20.15 -8.01 4.17
N SER A 297 -21.18 -8.86 4.03
CA SER A 297 -21.03 -10.13 3.33
C SER A 297 -20.86 -9.91 1.82
N ILE A 298 -20.26 -10.87 1.10
CA ILE A 298 -20.12 -10.77 -0.37
C ILE A 298 -21.49 -10.59 -1.06
N GLU A 299 -22.56 -11.25 -0.58
CA GLU A 299 -23.89 -11.09 -1.18
C GLU A 299 -24.45 -9.68 -0.93
N ASP A 300 -24.28 -9.13 0.28
CA ASP A 300 -24.72 -7.76 0.59
C ASP A 300 -23.94 -6.72 -0.22
N ILE A 301 -22.64 -6.97 -0.44
CA ILE A 301 -21.79 -6.15 -1.29
C ILE A 301 -22.29 -6.18 -2.74
N ILE A 302 -22.55 -7.37 -3.29
CA ILE A 302 -23.11 -7.50 -4.65
C ILE A 302 -24.43 -6.72 -4.74
N GLU A 303 -25.34 -6.92 -3.79
CA GLU A 303 -26.63 -6.23 -3.77
C GLU A 303 -26.47 -4.70 -3.71
N GLY A 304 -25.70 -4.19 -2.76
CA GLY A 304 -25.54 -2.75 -2.58
C GLY A 304 -24.74 -2.07 -3.70
N LEU A 305 -23.81 -2.77 -4.36
CA LEU A 305 -23.07 -2.24 -5.50
C LEU A 305 -23.82 -2.33 -6.84
N THR A 306 -24.91 -3.09 -6.91
CA THR A 306 -25.63 -3.30 -8.18
C THR A 306 -27.04 -2.75 -8.20
N SER A 307 -27.64 -2.48 -7.03
CA SER A 307 -29.01 -1.96 -6.93
C SER A 307 -29.20 -0.63 -7.66
N TRP A 308 -28.34 0.36 -7.41
CA TRP A 308 -28.42 1.67 -8.08
C TRP A 308 -28.08 1.60 -9.58
N PRO A 309 -27.00 0.91 -10.02
CA PRO A 309 -26.73 0.74 -11.44
C PRO A 309 -27.82 0.00 -12.24
N ASP A 310 -28.55 -0.92 -11.60
CA ASP A 310 -29.68 -1.64 -12.22
C ASP A 310 -30.97 -0.81 -12.25
N ASP A 311 -31.18 0.05 -11.24
CA ASP A 311 -32.35 0.90 -11.10
C ASP A 311 -31.97 2.25 -10.47
N ASN A 312 -31.96 3.29 -11.30
CA ASN A 312 -31.57 4.65 -10.89
C ASN A 312 -32.54 5.29 -9.87
N ASP A 313 -33.71 4.69 -9.60
CA ASP A 313 -34.62 5.12 -8.54
C ASP A 313 -34.18 4.64 -7.14
N GLN A 314 -33.22 3.69 -7.07
CA GLN A 314 -32.63 3.23 -5.81
C GLN A 314 -31.66 4.26 -5.22
N GLU A 315 -31.38 4.13 -3.92
CA GLU A 315 -30.43 5.00 -3.23
C GLU A 315 -29.00 4.75 -3.73
N PHE A 316 -28.26 5.84 -3.98
CA PHE A 316 -26.84 5.76 -4.32
C PHE A 316 -26.05 5.29 -3.09
N PRO A 317 -25.12 4.33 -3.24
CA PRO A 317 -24.37 3.80 -2.09
C PRO A 317 -23.55 4.88 -1.40
N GLU A 318 -23.52 4.84 -0.05
CA GLU A 318 -22.72 5.77 0.73
C GLU A 318 -21.24 5.68 0.30
N PRO A 319 -20.55 6.80 0.02
CA PRO A 319 -19.21 6.78 -0.58
C PRO A 319 -18.17 5.98 0.21
N VAL A 320 -18.07 6.12 1.53
CA VAL A 320 -17.07 5.37 2.32
C VAL A 320 -17.32 3.87 2.21
N TRP A 321 -18.57 3.44 2.34
CA TRP A 321 -18.97 2.05 2.14
C TRP A 321 -18.70 1.59 0.70
N LEU A 322 -19.04 2.38 -0.32
CA LEU A 322 -18.79 2.08 -1.74
C LEU A 322 -17.30 1.78 -1.98
N LYS A 323 -16.39 2.61 -1.46
CA LYS A 323 -14.94 2.34 -1.55
C LYS A 323 -14.61 0.99 -0.92
N CYS A 324 -15.02 0.77 0.32
CA CYS A 324 -14.66 -0.46 1.05
C CYS A 324 -15.23 -1.70 0.38
N ALA A 325 -16.48 -1.64 -0.10
CA ALA A 325 -17.14 -2.71 -0.85
C ALA A 325 -16.40 -3.04 -2.17
N LEU A 326 -15.96 -2.01 -2.92
CA LEU A 326 -15.13 -2.22 -4.11
C LEU A 326 -13.77 -2.82 -3.78
N GLU A 327 -13.13 -2.42 -2.68
CA GLU A 327 -11.85 -3.02 -2.26
C GLU A 327 -12.02 -4.48 -1.81
N ASP A 328 -13.14 -4.85 -1.18
CA ASP A 328 -13.47 -6.23 -0.84
C ASP A 328 -13.68 -7.10 -2.08
N LEU A 329 -14.38 -6.60 -3.11
CA LEU A 329 -14.51 -7.33 -4.36
C LEU A 329 -13.16 -7.43 -5.10
N LYS A 330 -12.36 -6.36 -5.14
CA LYS A 330 -11.00 -6.44 -5.71
C LYS A 330 -10.13 -7.46 -4.97
N ALA A 331 -10.23 -7.52 -3.64
CA ALA A 331 -9.55 -8.52 -2.82
C ALA A 331 -10.00 -9.94 -3.19
N PHE A 332 -11.32 -10.18 -3.27
CA PHE A 332 -11.87 -11.48 -3.68
C PHE A 332 -11.33 -11.93 -5.04
N TYR A 333 -11.40 -11.04 -6.05
CA TYR A 333 -10.92 -11.35 -7.40
C TYR A 333 -9.43 -11.59 -7.43
N SER A 334 -8.63 -10.69 -6.84
CA SER A 334 -7.17 -10.81 -6.82
C SER A 334 -6.73 -12.10 -6.12
N GLU A 335 -7.35 -12.42 -4.99
CA GLU A 335 -7.09 -13.64 -4.23
C GLU A 335 -7.49 -14.92 -4.96
N ALA A 336 -8.52 -14.88 -5.80
CA ALA A 336 -8.92 -15.98 -6.67
C ALA A 336 -7.99 -16.12 -7.88
N LEU A 337 -7.61 -15.01 -8.51
CA LEU A 337 -6.71 -14.99 -9.65
C LEU A 337 -5.32 -15.53 -9.28
N THR A 338 -4.75 -15.09 -8.16
CA THR A 338 -3.41 -15.53 -7.71
C THR A 338 -3.41 -16.93 -7.10
N ALA A 339 -4.57 -17.52 -6.81
CA ALA A 339 -4.67 -18.90 -6.34
C ALA A 339 -4.47 -19.94 -7.47
N GLN A 340 -4.63 -19.52 -8.73
CA GLN A 340 -4.39 -20.37 -9.89
C GLN A 340 -2.89 -20.72 -10.00
N PRO A 341 -2.53 -21.91 -10.51
CA PRO A 341 -1.13 -22.24 -10.76
C PRO A 341 -0.50 -21.29 -11.79
N GLY A 342 0.56 -20.60 -11.40
CA GLY A 342 1.28 -19.68 -12.26
C GLY A 342 2.22 -18.78 -11.46
N GLU A 343 3.03 -18.02 -12.19
CA GLU A 343 3.71 -16.85 -11.64
C GLU A 343 2.98 -15.59 -12.11
N TYR A 344 2.84 -14.61 -11.22
CA TYR A 344 2.10 -13.39 -11.50
C TYR A 344 3.04 -12.18 -11.36
N GLN A 345 3.09 -11.36 -12.41
CA GLN A 345 3.76 -10.07 -12.34
C GLN A 345 2.99 -9.09 -11.46
N ALA A 346 3.70 -8.11 -10.89
CA ALA A 346 3.07 -7.04 -10.15
C ALA A 346 2.02 -6.32 -11.02
N GLY A 347 0.84 -6.04 -10.45
CA GLY A 347 -0.27 -5.40 -11.16
C GLY A 347 -1.07 -6.33 -12.09
N TYR A 348 -0.71 -7.61 -12.23
CA TYR A 348 -1.45 -8.55 -13.09
C TYR A 348 -2.94 -8.65 -12.72
N SER A 349 -3.25 -8.89 -11.44
CA SER A 349 -4.64 -9.04 -10.99
C SER A 349 -5.43 -7.74 -11.14
N GLU A 350 -4.82 -6.59 -10.84
CA GLU A 350 -5.46 -5.28 -11.00
C GLU A 350 -5.82 -4.98 -12.46
N ARG A 351 -4.92 -5.33 -13.39
CA ARG A 351 -5.17 -5.20 -14.83
C ARG A 351 -6.32 -6.10 -15.27
N VAL A 352 -6.29 -7.39 -14.93
CA VAL A 352 -7.36 -8.34 -15.29
C VAL A 352 -8.69 -7.88 -14.72
N ILE A 353 -8.75 -7.52 -13.43
CA ILE A 353 -9.96 -7.02 -12.78
C ILE A 353 -10.51 -5.82 -13.55
N PHE A 354 -9.69 -4.84 -13.88
CA PHE A 354 -10.18 -3.62 -14.49
C PHE A 354 -10.56 -3.77 -15.97
N GLU A 355 -9.78 -4.51 -16.74
CA GLU A 355 -9.91 -4.59 -18.21
C GLU A 355 -10.85 -5.71 -18.68
N GLU A 356 -10.99 -6.78 -17.91
CA GLU A 356 -11.57 -8.05 -18.38
C GLU A 356 -12.80 -8.51 -17.59
N THR A 357 -13.23 -7.78 -16.55
CA THR A 357 -14.30 -8.21 -15.63
C THR A 357 -15.46 -7.24 -15.51
N VAL A 358 -16.62 -7.77 -15.09
CA VAL A 358 -17.82 -6.99 -14.75
C VAL A 358 -17.55 -6.02 -13.60
N LEU A 359 -16.69 -6.40 -12.64
CA LEU A 359 -16.27 -5.49 -11.57
C LEU A 359 -15.53 -4.27 -12.12
N GLY A 360 -14.65 -4.47 -13.11
CA GLY A 360 -13.98 -3.37 -13.81
C GLY A 360 -14.95 -2.41 -14.48
N GLU A 361 -15.93 -2.95 -15.22
CA GLU A 361 -17.00 -2.16 -15.83
C GLU A 361 -17.83 -1.38 -14.79
N LEU A 362 -18.13 -2.01 -13.65
CA LEU A 362 -18.89 -1.40 -12.57
C LEU A 362 -18.12 -0.24 -11.91
N ILE A 363 -16.80 -0.38 -11.74
CA ILE A 363 -15.95 0.72 -11.26
C ILE A 363 -16.03 1.91 -12.23
N VAL A 364 -15.98 1.66 -13.55
CA VAL A 364 -16.13 2.72 -14.56
C VAL A 364 -17.50 3.39 -14.47
N CYS A 365 -18.58 2.63 -14.29
CA CYS A 365 -19.92 3.18 -14.09
C CYS A 365 -19.97 4.18 -12.91
N TYR A 366 -19.36 3.85 -11.78
CA TYR A 366 -19.27 4.77 -10.64
C TYR A 366 -18.35 5.97 -10.91
N VAL A 367 -17.22 5.78 -11.60
CA VAL A 367 -16.35 6.88 -12.03
C VAL A 367 -17.13 7.87 -12.88
N ASP A 368 -17.85 7.39 -13.89
CA ASP A 368 -18.65 8.23 -14.79
C ASP A 368 -19.70 9.02 -14.01
N TYR A 369 -20.38 8.38 -13.06
CA TYR A 369 -21.33 9.07 -12.17
C TYR A 369 -20.69 10.25 -11.43
N PHE A 370 -19.57 10.03 -10.74
CA PHE A 370 -18.88 11.10 -10.01
C PHE A 370 -18.40 12.22 -10.94
N GLU A 371 -17.99 11.90 -12.17
CA GLU A 371 -17.59 12.89 -13.15
C GLU A 371 -18.75 13.69 -13.75
N THR A 372 -20.00 13.19 -13.67
CA THR A 372 -21.19 14.01 -13.97
C THR A 372 -21.43 15.12 -12.94
N ILE A 373 -20.99 14.91 -11.69
CA ILE A 373 -21.12 15.89 -10.61
C ILE A 373 -20.01 16.95 -10.73
N GLU A 374 -18.75 16.51 -10.81
CA GLU A 374 -17.59 17.38 -10.97
C GLU A 374 -16.53 16.68 -11.82
N PRO A 375 -16.01 17.30 -12.90
CA PRO A 375 -14.88 16.75 -13.63
C PRO A 375 -13.66 16.50 -12.72
N ASN A 376 -13.12 15.28 -12.73
CA ASN A 376 -12.08 14.82 -11.80
C ASN A 376 -12.50 14.90 -10.32
N HIS A 377 -13.76 14.57 -10.03
CA HIS A 377 -14.31 14.54 -8.67
C HIS A 377 -13.33 13.83 -7.70
N PRO A 378 -13.09 14.39 -6.48
CA PRO A 378 -12.06 13.90 -5.57
C PRO A 378 -12.22 12.44 -5.13
N PHE A 379 -13.40 11.86 -5.30
CA PHE A 379 -13.68 10.46 -4.96
C PHE A 379 -13.22 9.47 -6.04
N VAL A 380 -13.04 9.90 -7.29
CA VAL A 380 -12.56 9.02 -8.39
C VAL A 380 -11.24 8.35 -8.03
N ARG A 381 -10.28 9.10 -7.47
CA ARG A 381 -8.97 8.57 -7.03
C ARG A 381 -9.05 7.58 -5.87
N ALA A 382 -10.19 7.46 -5.20
CA ALA A 382 -10.40 6.55 -4.07
C ALA A 382 -10.92 5.18 -4.53
N ILE A 383 -11.46 5.09 -5.74
CA ILE A 383 -12.07 3.86 -6.28
C ILE A 383 -11.36 3.34 -7.54
N ALA A 384 -10.68 4.21 -8.29
CA ALA A 384 -9.93 3.86 -9.50
C ALA A 384 -8.53 4.47 -9.50
N SER A 385 -7.54 3.66 -9.89
CA SER A 385 -6.15 4.07 -9.96
C SER A 385 -5.86 4.87 -11.24
N ARG A 386 -4.77 5.65 -11.23
CA ARG A 386 -4.30 6.37 -12.42
C ARG A 386 -3.83 5.42 -13.52
N GLU A 387 -3.36 4.23 -13.14
CA GLU A 387 -3.00 3.18 -14.08
C GLU A 387 -4.23 2.55 -14.74
N GLN A 388 -5.32 2.38 -13.99
CA GLN A 388 -6.59 1.87 -14.52
C GLN A 388 -7.22 2.86 -15.51
N LEU A 389 -7.29 4.14 -15.13
CA LEU A 389 -7.90 5.18 -15.97
C LEU A 389 -6.96 5.75 -17.04
N LYS A 390 -5.67 5.38 -17.03
CA LYS A 390 -4.61 5.89 -17.92
C LYS A 390 -4.51 7.43 -17.96
N ARG A 391 -4.84 8.09 -16.85
CA ARG A 391 -4.83 9.56 -16.69
C ARG A 391 -4.65 9.95 -15.23
N SER A 392 -4.32 11.23 -14.99
CA SER A 392 -4.41 11.81 -13.65
C SER A 392 -5.85 11.75 -13.12
N THR A 393 -6.04 11.35 -11.87
CA THR A 393 -7.34 11.21 -11.20
C THR A 393 -7.63 12.31 -10.17
N GLY A 394 -6.92 13.44 -10.24
CA GLY A 394 -7.30 14.62 -9.46
C GLY A 394 -6.27 15.75 -9.34
N ASN A 395 -6.78 16.93 -8.98
CA ASN A 395 -6.06 18.20 -8.76
C ASN A 395 -5.59 18.39 -7.30
N TRP A 396 -5.34 17.31 -6.58
CA TRP A 396 -5.11 17.32 -5.11
C TRP A 396 -3.75 16.75 -4.73
N ALA A 397 -2.76 16.87 -5.59
CA ALA A 397 -1.42 16.91 -5.03
C ALA A 397 -1.34 18.14 -4.11
N VAL A 398 -0.68 18.01 -2.98
CA VAL A 398 -0.34 19.16 -2.16
C VAL A 398 1.11 19.48 -2.53
N ASP A 399 1.33 20.64 -3.14
CA ASP A 399 2.68 21.08 -3.50
C ASP A 399 3.48 21.46 -2.25
N GLN A 400 4.69 21.94 -2.51
CA GLN A 400 5.64 22.44 -1.54
C GLN A 400 5.10 23.57 -0.67
N SER A 401 4.08 24.31 -1.13
CA SER A 401 3.49 25.44 -0.42
C SER A 401 2.30 25.05 0.46
N GLY A 402 1.90 23.77 0.45
CA GLY A 402 0.67 23.34 1.11
C GLY A 402 -0.59 23.57 0.26
N ASP A 403 -0.44 24.06 -0.98
CA ASP A 403 -1.54 24.34 -1.88
C ASP A 403 -1.93 23.11 -2.70
N LYS A 404 -3.21 23.03 -3.06
CA LYS A 404 -3.69 22.00 -3.99
C LYS A 404 -3.14 22.29 -5.39
N VAL A 405 -2.27 21.43 -5.87
CA VAL A 405 -1.71 21.51 -7.22
C VAL A 405 -2.82 21.22 -8.22
N LYS A 406 -3.19 22.25 -8.98
CA LYS A 406 -3.92 22.10 -10.24
C LYS A 406 -3.00 21.50 -11.31
N ALA A 407 -2.46 20.31 -11.07
CA ALA A 407 -1.63 19.61 -12.05
C ALA A 407 -2.54 18.94 -13.09
N ALA A 408 -2.89 19.78 -14.07
CA ALA A 408 -3.19 19.53 -15.47
C ALA A 408 -3.38 18.07 -15.93
N ASN A 409 -4.59 17.77 -16.41
CA ASN A 409 -4.71 17.41 -17.83
C ASN A 409 -5.08 18.70 -18.57
N PRO A 410 -4.41 19.12 -19.66
CA PRO A 410 -5.16 19.85 -20.67
C PRO A 410 -6.28 18.91 -21.12
N VAL A 411 -7.52 19.27 -20.82
CA VAL A 411 -8.64 18.71 -21.55
C VAL A 411 -8.56 19.37 -22.92
N ASP A 412 -7.81 18.76 -23.83
CA ASP A 412 -7.96 19.09 -25.25
C ASP A 412 -9.41 18.74 -25.62
N LYS A 413 -10.16 19.77 -26.02
CA LYS A 413 -11.51 19.64 -26.55
C LYS A 413 -11.50 19.12 -27.98
#